data_AF-A0A6V8ER14-F1
#
_entry.id   AF-A0A6V8ER14-F1
#
_cell.length_a   1.000
_cell.length_b   1.000
_cell.length_c   1.000
_cell.angle_alpha   90.00
_cell.angle_beta   90.00
_cell.angle_gamma   90.00
#
_symmetry.space_group_name_H-M   'P 1'
#
loop_
_entity.id
_entity.type
_entity.pdbx_description
1 polymer ?
#
loop_
_entity_poly.entity_id
_entity_poly.type
_entity_poly.pdbx_seq_one_letter_code
_entity_poly.pdbx_strand_id
1 'polypeptide(L)' 'MDKKKILLRLDPSLHDKLKIWAKDDMRSINSHIEFILRKALEESRR' A
#
# COMPACT_ATOMS: atom_id res chain seq x y z
N MET A 1 -4.64 -18.36 0.48
CA MET A 1 -5.36 -17.35 1.29
C MET A 1 -6.04 -16.40 0.37
N ASP A 2 -7.33 -16.16 0.57
CA ASP A 2 -8.08 -15.24 -0.27
C ASP A 2 -7.81 -13.79 0.16
N LYS A 3 -7.52 -12.89 -0.79
CA LYS A 3 -7.24 -11.48 -0.49
C LYS A 3 -8.55 -10.70 -0.52
N LYS A 4 -8.88 -10.03 0.59
CA LYS A 4 -10.08 -9.17 0.64
C LYS A 4 -9.87 -7.96 -0.26
N LYS A 5 -10.69 -7.83 -1.31
CA LYS A 5 -10.74 -6.63 -2.16
C LYS A 5 -11.53 -5.55 -1.43
N ILE A 6 -10.93 -4.38 -1.27
CA ILE A 6 -11.57 -3.21 -0.68
C ILE A 6 -11.53 -2.06 -1.68
N LEU A 7 -12.57 -1.24 -1.70
CA LEU A 7 -12.55 0.05 -2.39
C LEU A 7 -11.95 1.07 -1.44
N LEU A 8 -10.75 1.55 -1.76
CA LEU A 8 -10.05 2.55 -0.96
C LEU A 8 -10.25 3.92 -1.61
N ARG A 9 -10.83 4.86 -0.86
CA ARG A 9 -10.83 6.27 -1.26
C ARG A 9 -9.49 6.86 -0.89
N LEU A 10 -8.76 7.31 -1.90
CA LEU A 10 -7.41 7.88 -1.79
C LEU A 10 -7.40 9.19 -2.54
N ASP A 11 -6.66 10.15 -1.99
CA ASP A 11 -6.30 11.34 -2.76
C ASP A 11 -5.52 10.91 -4.02
N PRO A 12 -5.88 11.39 -5.23
CA PRO A 12 -5.21 10.98 -6.46
C PRO A 12 -3.70 11.25 -6.46
N SER A 13 -3.26 12.38 -5.89
CA SER A 13 -1.84 12.73 -5.82
C SER A 13 -1.07 11.79 -4.89
N LEU A 14 -1.72 11.32 -3.82
CA LEU A 14 -1.14 10.31 -2.93
C LEU A 14 -1.03 8.96 -3.65
N HIS A 15 -2.06 8.56 -4.40
CA HIS A 15 -2.01 7.34 -5.19
C HIS A 15 -0.86 7.35 -6.21
N ASP A 16 -0.62 8.48 -6.88
CA ASP A 16 0.47 8.62 -7.85
C ASP A 16 1.85 8.51 -7.20
N LYS A 17 2.04 9.12 -6.02
CA LYS A 17 3.28 8.99 -5.23
C LYS A 17 3.52 7.53 -4.81
N LEU A 18 2.48 6.84 -4.35
CA LEU A 18 2.56 5.42 -4.01
C LEU A 18 2.90 4.55 -5.23
N LYS A 19 2.42 4.90 -6.42
CA LYS A 19 2.73 4.19 -7.66
C LYS A 19 4.19 4.33 -8.07
N ILE A 20 4.77 5.54 -7.92
CA ILE A 20 6.19 5.78 -8.17
C ILE A 20 7.03 4.98 -7.17
N TRP A 21 6.72 5.09 -5.87
CA TRP A 21 7.45 4.37 -4.83
C TRP A 21 7.38 2.83 -5.02
N ALA A 22 6.20 2.31 -5.35
CA ALA A 22 6.05 0.88 -5.66
C ALA A 22 6.92 0.46 -6.85
N LYS A 23 7.04 1.29 -7.88
CA LYS A 23 7.89 1.02 -9.06
C LYS A 23 9.36 0.98 -8.67
N ASP A 24 9.83 1.94 -7.87
CA ASP A 24 11.23 2.00 -7.41
C ASP A 24 11.59 0.77 -6.57
N ASP A 25 10.62 0.23 -5.83
CA ASP A 25 10.72 -1.00 -5.04
C ASP A 25 10.51 -2.30 -5.84
N MET A 26 10.29 -2.22 -7.16
CA MET A 26 9.91 -3.35 -8.03
C MET A 26 8.69 -4.15 -7.52
N ARG A 27 7.69 -3.45 -6.96
CA ARG A 27 6.43 -4.02 -6.45
C ARG A 27 5.24 -3.55 -7.26
N SER A 28 4.18 -4.37 -7.29
CA SER A 28 2.87 -3.89 -7.71
C SER A 28 2.33 -2.88 -6.71
N ILE A 29 1.50 -1.93 -7.16
CA ILE A 29 0.86 -0.94 -6.27
C ILE A 29 0.08 -1.60 -5.13
N ASN A 30 -0.65 -2.68 -5.43
CA ASN A 30 -1.43 -3.41 -4.42
C ASN A 30 -0.52 -4.11 -3.40
N SER A 31 0.56 -4.75 -3.86
CA SER A 31 1.54 -5.39 -2.96
C SER A 31 2.28 -4.37 -2.10
N HIS A 32 2.56 -3.19 -2.65
CA HIS A 32 3.25 -2.11 -1.93
C HIS A 32 2.35 -1.47 -0.86
N ILE A 33 1.07 -1.23 -1.17
CA ILE A 33 0.07 -0.79 -0.17
C ILE A 33 -0.04 -1.82 0.97
N GLU A 34 -0.11 -3.11 0.64
CA GLU A 34 -0.14 -4.17 1.66
C GLU A 34 1.11 -4.15 2.54
N PHE A 35 2.30 -3.97 1.95
CA PHE A 35 3.56 -3.84 2.68
C PHE A 35 3.55 -2.66 3.66
N ILE A 36 3.15 -1.47 3.21
CA ILE A 36 3.07 -0.27 4.06
C ILE A 36 2.09 -0.50 5.21
N LEU A 37 0.91 -1.08 4.95
CA LEU A 37 -0.09 -1.34 5.99
C LEU A 37 0.43 -2.33 7.04
N ARG A 38 1.12 -3.40 6.63
CA ARG A 38 1.73 -4.36 7.57
C ARG A 38 2.79 -3.69 8.43
N LYS A 39 3.70 -2.94 7.80
CA LYS A 39 4.75 -2.20 8.50
C LYS A 39 4.16 -1.20 9.49
N ALA A 40 3.15 -0.43 9.09
CA ALA A 40 2.50 0.54 9.95
C ALA A 40 1.81 -0.12 11.17
N LEU A 41 1.22 -1.32 11.00
CA LEU A 41 0.65 -2.07 12.12
C LEU A 41 1.73 -2.53 13.10
N GLU A 42 2.83 -3.10 12.59
CA GLU A 42 3.99 -3.52 13.39
C GLU A 42 4.60 -2.34 14.18
N GLU A 43 4.68 -1.17 13.56
CA GLU A 43 5.20 0.05 14.19
C GLU A 43 4.23 0.67 15.19
N SER A 44 2.91 0.53 15.00
CA SER A 44 1.91 1.22 15.83
C SER A 44 1.82 0.72 17.29
N ARG A 45 2.50 -0.39 17.63
CA ARG A 45 2.49 -1.04 18.96
C ARG A 45 1.08 -1.16 19.59
N ARG A 46 0.06 -1.41 18.76
CA ARG A 46 -1.30 -1.75 19.19
C ARG A 46 -1.51 -3.25 19.16
#